data_AF-A0A8D8TM78-F1
#
_entry.id   AF-A0A8D8TM78-F1
#
_cell.length_a   1.000
_cell.length_b   1.000
_cell.length_c   1.000
_cell.angle_alpha   90.00
_cell.angle_beta   90.00
_cell.angle_gamma   90.00
#
_symmetry.space_group_name_H-M   'P 1'
#
loop_
_entity.id
_entity.type
_entity.pdbx_description
1 polymer ?
#
loop_
_entity_poly.entity_id
_entity_poly.type
_entity_poly.pdbx_seq_one_letter_code
_entity_poly.pdbx_strand_id
1 'polypeptide(L)'
;MLSPKLQRIVRINDHQLTNLSDRAKYDHSLSGYLEKRTSDQARWQSRWFILYQNLLFYYETEGSNKPSGVIFLEGCYCDRVIPDKASRKDKDIVERQHCIGIHYRRENQRQYELRASSEQDCKQWIENIREASFNKLLLQKEELEQKHLHLLQIVESEKTAKWRYTQQCEELATEIKKLRTELFQLKREWRPTASAKAKTPGGGNGFMSDPGGSISSGQGGLFSTTNSTDETTSAAEAEETAELKKIKKVQSFFRGWLCRRRWKQIVEQYIKSPHAESMRKRNSIVFRMVEAEEEYMEQMQVLVSCFLRPFKMAASSKRPPCSHEDVNSIFLNSETVLFLQI
;
A
#
# COMPACT_ATOMS: atom_id res chain seq x y z
N MET A 1 15.69 8.78 -10.50
CA MET A 1 15.09 9.13 -11.82
C MET A 1 14.86 7.84 -12.59
N LEU A 2 13.65 7.29 -12.55
CA LEU A 2 13.26 6.12 -13.32
C LEU A 2 12.47 6.58 -14.55
N SER A 3 12.86 6.04 -15.70
CA SER A 3 12.46 6.48 -17.04
C SER A 3 11.01 6.11 -17.37
N PRO A 4 10.17 7.04 -17.89
CA PRO A 4 8.87 6.71 -18.44
C PRO A 4 9.02 6.24 -19.90
N LYS A 5 9.47 5.00 -20.10
CA LYS A 5 9.59 4.37 -21.43
C LYS A 5 8.60 3.22 -21.67
N LEU A 6 7.50 3.17 -20.90
CA LEU A 6 6.53 2.08 -20.96
C LEU A 6 5.24 2.41 -21.73
N GLN A 7 5.33 3.14 -22.84
CA GLN A 7 4.24 3.16 -23.83
C GLN A 7 4.83 2.88 -25.21
N ARG A 8 5.14 1.60 -25.46
CA ARG A 8 5.26 1.10 -26.83
C ARG A 8 3.86 1.12 -27.42
N ILE A 9 3.73 1.77 -28.57
CA ILE A 9 2.57 1.69 -29.46
C ILE A 9 2.14 0.23 -29.52
N VAL A 10 0.91 -0.07 -29.10
CA VAL A 10 0.36 -1.43 -29.18
C VAL A 10 0.38 -1.82 -30.66
N ARG A 11 1.26 -2.76 -31.02
CA ARG A 11 1.29 -3.36 -32.36
C ARG A 11 0.16 -4.39 -32.40
N ILE A 12 -1.05 -3.95 -32.71
CA ILE A 12 -2.18 -4.86 -32.88
C ILE A 12 -2.08 -5.48 -34.27
N ASN A 13 -2.20 -6.81 -34.33
CA ASN A 13 -2.23 -7.54 -35.59
C ASN A 13 -3.52 -7.23 -36.36
N ASP A 14 -3.44 -6.98 -37.67
CA ASP A 14 -4.61 -6.71 -38.54
C ASP A 14 -5.66 -7.83 -38.47
N HIS A 15 -5.23 -9.08 -38.25
CA HIS A 15 -6.14 -10.20 -38.04
C HIS A 15 -6.95 -10.06 -36.74
N GLN A 16 -6.29 -9.62 -35.65
CA GLN A 16 -6.96 -9.37 -34.37
C GLN A 16 -7.96 -8.21 -34.50
N LEU A 17 -7.60 -7.13 -35.20
CA LEU A 17 -8.53 -6.03 -35.49
C LEU A 17 -9.74 -6.48 -36.29
N THR A 18 -9.55 -7.34 -37.28
CA THR A 18 -10.65 -7.90 -38.08
C THR A 18 -11.59 -8.74 -37.20
N ASN A 19 -11.04 -9.62 -36.36
CA ASN A 19 -11.83 -10.45 -35.44
C ASN A 19 -12.61 -9.59 -34.41
N LEU A 20 -12.00 -8.53 -33.89
CA LEU A 20 -12.68 -7.58 -33.01
C LEU A 20 -13.78 -6.81 -33.74
N SER A 21 -13.54 -6.42 -34.99
CA SER A 21 -14.55 -5.76 -35.82
C SER A 21 -15.76 -6.65 -36.10
N ASP A 22 -15.55 -7.96 -36.28
CA ASP A 22 -16.64 -8.92 -36.45
C ASP A 22 -17.45 -9.12 -35.17
N ARG A 23 -16.79 -9.16 -34.01
CA ARG A 23 -17.49 -9.19 -32.71
C ARG A 23 -18.28 -7.91 -32.45
N ALA A 24 -17.73 -6.75 -32.82
CA ALA A 24 -18.39 -5.46 -32.67
C ALA A 24 -19.76 -5.42 -33.37
N LYS A 25 -19.96 -6.17 -34.46
CA LYS A 25 -21.27 -6.23 -35.14
C LYS A 25 -22.41 -6.76 -34.25
N TYR A 26 -22.09 -7.55 -33.20
CA TYR A 26 -23.08 -8.18 -32.34
C TYR A 26 -23.07 -7.66 -30.90
N ASP A 27 -21.91 -7.19 -30.40
CA ASP A 27 -21.70 -6.84 -28.99
C ASP A 27 -21.28 -5.37 -28.81
N HIS A 28 -21.79 -4.48 -29.64
CA HIS A 28 -21.51 -3.04 -29.56
C HIS A 28 -22.38 -2.32 -28.54
N SER A 29 -21.86 -1.24 -27.98
CA SER A 29 -22.64 -0.33 -27.12
C SER A 29 -23.46 0.67 -27.94
N LEU A 30 -22.94 1.09 -29.10
CA LEU A 30 -23.61 2.06 -29.96
C LEU A 30 -23.21 1.84 -31.43
N SER A 31 -24.17 1.96 -32.34
CA SER A 31 -23.91 1.95 -33.79
C SER A 31 -24.80 2.95 -34.51
N GLY A 32 -24.32 3.49 -35.62
CA GLY A 32 -25.08 4.47 -36.39
C GLY A 32 -24.27 5.13 -37.49
N TYR A 33 -24.97 5.80 -38.41
CA TYR A 33 -24.32 6.65 -39.41
C TYR A 33 -23.82 7.95 -38.78
N LEU A 34 -22.56 8.27 -39.04
CA LEU A 34 -21.99 9.59 -38.77
C LEU A 34 -21.23 10.07 -40.00
N GLU A 35 -21.18 11.37 -40.18
CA GLU A 35 -20.32 11.96 -41.19
C GLU A 35 -18.95 12.23 -40.60
N LYS A 36 -17.93 11.64 -41.20
CA LYS A 36 -16.54 11.79 -40.79
C LYS A 36 -15.84 12.80 -41.69
N ARG A 37 -15.13 13.76 -41.08
CA ARG A 37 -14.27 14.68 -41.83
C ARG A 37 -13.05 13.95 -42.40
N THR A 38 -12.71 14.24 -43.64
CA THR A 38 -11.53 13.68 -44.31
C THR A 38 -10.23 14.21 -43.68
N SER A 39 -9.11 13.49 -43.87
CA SER A 39 -7.81 13.86 -43.29
C SER A 39 -7.27 15.20 -43.78
N ASP A 40 -7.63 15.59 -44.99
CA ASP A 40 -7.32 16.87 -45.63
C ASP A 40 -8.29 17.99 -45.22
N GLN A 41 -9.20 17.72 -44.28
CA GLN A 41 -10.18 18.66 -43.72
C GLN A 41 -11.16 19.27 -44.74
N ALA A 42 -11.18 18.79 -45.98
CA ALA A 42 -11.90 19.42 -47.09
C ALA A 42 -13.32 18.88 -47.32
N ARG A 43 -13.63 17.64 -46.88
CA ARG A 43 -14.91 16.99 -47.18
C ARG A 43 -15.45 16.17 -46.00
N TRP A 44 -16.76 15.98 -45.99
CA TRP A 44 -17.46 15.09 -45.07
C TRP A 44 -17.86 13.81 -45.81
N GLN A 45 -17.72 12.65 -45.16
CA GLN A 45 -18.09 11.35 -45.71
C GLN A 45 -19.00 10.62 -44.73
N SER A 46 -20.19 10.23 -45.16
CA SER A 46 -21.06 9.34 -44.39
C SER A 46 -20.41 7.96 -44.27
N ARG A 47 -20.28 7.48 -43.03
CA ARG A 47 -19.73 6.15 -42.69
C ARG A 47 -20.58 5.54 -41.60
N TRP A 48 -20.68 4.21 -41.60
CA TRP A 48 -21.33 3.47 -40.52
C TRP A 48 -20.34 3.25 -39.39
N PHE A 49 -20.65 3.70 -38.18
CA PHE A 49 -19.80 3.59 -37.00
C PHE A 49 -20.34 2.53 -36.04
N ILE A 50 -19.42 1.81 -35.40
CA ILE A 50 -19.73 0.83 -34.36
C ILE A 50 -18.74 1.05 -33.20
N LEU A 51 -19.27 1.35 -32.02
CA LEU A 51 -18.52 1.48 -30.78
C LEU A 51 -18.50 0.13 -30.05
N TYR A 52 -17.31 -0.43 -29.90
CA TYR A 52 -17.08 -1.69 -29.20
C TYR A 52 -15.99 -1.49 -28.14
N GLN A 53 -16.37 -1.55 -26.86
CA GLN A 53 -15.48 -1.23 -25.74
C GLN A 53 -14.86 0.17 -25.92
N ASN A 54 -13.52 0.27 -26.06
CA ASN A 54 -12.78 1.50 -26.34
C ASN A 54 -12.37 1.65 -27.81
N LEU A 55 -12.94 0.86 -28.71
CA LEU A 55 -12.65 0.87 -30.14
C LEU A 55 -13.85 1.41 -30.91
N LEU A 56 -13.63 2.43 -31.72
CA LEU A 56 -14.64 2.97 -32.62
C LEU A 56 -14.30 2.58 -34.06
N PHE A 57 -14.95 1.52 -34.53
CA PHE A 57 -14.81 1.05 -35.91
C PHE A 57 -15.69 1.89 -36.83
N TYR A 58 -15.22 2.09 -38.07
CA TYR A 58 -16.04 2.69 -39.11
C TYR A 58 -15.93 1.92 -40.42
N TYR A 59 -17.05 1.88 -41.13
CA TYR A 59 -17.27 1.10 -42.34
C TYR A 59 -17.80 2.00 -43.44
N GLU A 60 -17.67 1.56 -44.68
CA GLU A 60 -18.23 2.27 -45.82
C GLU A 60 -19.76 2.31 -45.77
N THR A 61 -20.36 1.18 -45.45
CA THR A 61 -21.79 1.00 -45.25
C THR A 61 -22.03 0.01 -44.11
N GLU A 62 -23.24 -0.06 -43.59
CA GLU A 62 -23.64 -1.01 -42.55
C GLU A 62 -23.41 -2.48 -42.97
N GLY A 63 -23.65 -2.82 -44.23
CA GLY A 63 -23.44 -4.18 -44.77
C GLY A 63 -21.97 -4.52 -45.10
N SER A 64 -21.03 -3.64 -44.82
CA SER A 64 -19.62 -3.87 -45.16
C SER A 64 -18.99 -4.90 -44.22
N ASN A 65 -18.38 -5.94 -44.80
CA ASN A 65 -17.76 -7.01 -44.01
C ASN A 65 -16.44 -6.58 -43.34
N LYS A 66 -15.71 -5.64 -43.93
CA LYS A 66 -14.42 -5.17 -43.42
C LYS A 66 -14.49 -3.71 -42.98
N PRO A 67 -13.89 -3.35 -41.82
CA PRO A 67 -13.81 -1.96 -41.40
C PRO A 67 -12.91 -1.16 -42.34
N SER A 68 -13.31 0.07 -42.63
CA SER A 68 -12.47 1.06 -43.33
C SER A 68 -11.42 1.67 -42.40
N GLY A 69 -11.60 1.53 -41.09
CA GLY A 69 -10.58 1.83 -40.08
C GLY A 69 -11.12 1.76 -38.66
N VAL A 70 -10.24 2.06 -37.72
CA VAL A 70 -10.51 2.05 -36.28
C VAL A 70 -9.95 3.31 -35.64
N ILE A 71 -10.67 3.83 -34.65
CA ILE A 71 -10.25 4.94 -33.78
C ILE A 71 -10.13 4.38 -32.36
N PHE A 72 -8.96 4.54 -31.75
CA PHE A 72 -8.70 4.12 -30.38
C PHE A 72 -9.10 5.23 -29.42
N LEU A 73 -10.12 5.00 -28.60
CA LEU A 73 -10.66 6.04 -27.72
C LEU A 73 -9.93 6.18 -26.39
N GLU A 74 -8.99 5.28 -26.09
CA GLU A 74 -8.22 5.32 -24.84
C GLU A 74 -7.53 6.69 -24.64
N GLY A 75 -7.85 7.34 -23.51
CA GLY A 75 -7.30 8.64 -23.17
C GLY A 75 -7.77 9.79 -24.08
N CYS A 76 -8.76 9.56 -24.94
CA CYS A 76 -9.32 10.62 -25.78
C CYS A 76 -10.21 11.58 -24.99
N TYR A 77 -10.29 12.82 -25.45
CA TYR A 77 -11.25 13.82 -25.02
C TYR A 77 -12.27 14.00 -26.12
N CYS A 78 -13.55 13.88 -25.79
CA CYS A 78 -14.63 13.98 -26.77
C CYS A 78 -15.55 15.13 -26.38
N ASP A 79 -15.63 16.13 -27.23
CA ASP A 79 -16.39 17.36 -26.96
C ASP A 79 -17.19 17.80 -28.18
N ARG A 80 -18.27 18.55 -27.94
CA ARG A 80 -19.01 19.21 -29.01
C ARG A 80 -18.14 20.31 -29.61
N VAL A 81 -17.94 20.28 -30.92
CA VAL A 81 -17.20 21.35 -31.62
C VAL A 81 -18.09 22.58 -31.68
N ILE A 82 -17.69 23.64 -30.99
CA ILE A 82 -18.38 24.92 -31.03
C ILE A 82 -17.78 25.75 -32.19
N PRO A 83 -18.59 26.27 -33.12
CA PRO A 83 -18.09 27.17 -34.15
C PRO A 83 -17.51 28.44 -33.50
N ASP A 84 -16.33 28.85 -33.96
CA ASP A 84 -15.66 30.06 -33.48
C ASP A 84 -16.53 31.29 -33.80
N LYS A 85 -16.76 32.16 -32.80
CA LYS A 85 -17.62 33.35 -32.91
C LYS A 85 -17.09 34.37 -33.94
N ALA A 86 -15.87 34.17 -34.44
CA ALA A 86 -15.27 34.98 -35.49
C ALA A 86 -15.73 34.61 -36.92
N SER A 87 -16.31 33.43 -37.16
CA SER A 87 -16.84 33.08 -38.50
C SER A 87 -18.24 33.68 -38.72
N ARG A 88 -18.28 34.90 -39.27
CA ARG A 88 -19.51 35.66 -39.60
C ARG A 88 -20.24 35.17 -40.86
N LYS A 89 -20.17 33.88 -41.20
CA LYS A 89 -20.93 33.30 -42.30
C LYS A 89 -22.00 32.38 -41.74
N ASP A 90 -23.26 32.79 -41.88
CA ASP A 90 -24.45 32.04 -41.42
C ASP A 90 -24.46 30.57 -41.89
N LYS A 91 -23.87 30.29 -43.07
CA LYS A 91 -23.73 28.93 -43.62
C LYS A 91 -22.79 28.02 -42.80
N ASP A 92 -21.70 28.56 -42.24
CA ASP A 92 -20.73 27.77 -41.45
C ASP A 92 -21.31 27.38 -40.09
N ILE A 93 -22.24 28.17 -39.56
CA ILE A 93 -22.90 27.91 -38.27
C ILE A 93 -23.86 26.73 -38.39
N VAL A 94 -24.59 26.63 -39.50
CA VAL A 94 -25.51 25.51 -39.79
C VAL A 94 -24.73 24.25 -40.15
N GLU A 95 -23.65 24.36 -40.95
CA GLU A 95 -22.85 23.18 -41.34
C GLU A 95 -22.10 22.51 -40.16
N ARG A 96 -21.80 23.28 -39.11
CA ARG A 96 -21.14 22.81 -37.88
C ARG A 96 -22.11 22.44 -36.74
N GLN A 97 -23.41 22.40 -37.01
CA GLN A 97 -24.36 21.87 -36.03
C GLN A 97 -24.08 20.39 -35.78
N HIS A 98 -24.12 20.00 -34.50
CA HIS A 98 -24.01 18.60 -34.07
C HIS A 98 -22.64 17.94 -34.35
N CYS A 99 -21.58 18.76 -34.50
CA CYS A 99 -20.21 18.26 -34.65
C CYS A 99 -19.61 17.78 -33.31
N ILE A 100 -18.87 16.69 -33.39
CA ILE A 100 -18.18 15.99 -32.31
C ILE A 100 -16.69 15.97 -32.64
N GLY A 101 -15.86 16.42 -31.71
CA GLY A 101 -14.41 16.42 -31.84
C GLY A 101 -13.80 15.41 -30.89
N ILE A 102 -13.02 14.48 -31.43
CA ILE A 102 -12.23 13.51 -30.67
C ILE A 102 -10.77 13.95 -30.71
N HIS A 103 -10.25 14.27 -29.53
CA HIS A 103 -8.93 14.83 -29.34
C HIS A 103 -8.08 13.98 -28.41
N TYR A 104 -6.76 14.14 -28.47
CA TYR A 104 -5.82 13.39 -27.64
C TYR A 104 -4.84 14.34 -26.98
N ARG A 105 -4.35 13.97 -25.79
CA ARG A 105 -3.37 14.76 -25.02
C ARG A 105 -2.04 14.94 -25.76
N ARG A 106 -1.68 14.02 -26.65
CA ARG A 106 -0.45 14.07 -27.44
C ARG A 106 -0.69 14.82 -28.74
N GLU A 107 0.04 15.92 -28.95
CA GLU A 107 -0.08 16.77 -30.15
C GLU A 107 0.15 16.03 -31.48
N ASN A 108 0.97 14.97 -31.48
CA ASN A 108 1.28 14.19 -32.68
C ASN A 108 0.23 13.15 -33.06
N GLN A 109 -0.88 13.03 -32.31
CA GLN A 109 -1.93 12.06 -32.60
C GLN A 109 -3.04 12.67 -33.45
N ARG A 110 -3.54 11.89 -34.42
CA ARG A 110 -4.60 12.32 -35.33
C ARG A 110 -5.86 12.69 -34.55
N GLN A 111 -6.37 13.89 -34.79
CA GLN A 111 -7.65 14.36 -34.28
C GLN A 111 -8.77 13.96 -35.26
N TYR A 112 -9.98 13.75 -34.75
CA TYR A 112 -11.12 13.37 -35.59
C TYR A 112 -12.30 14.30 -35.35
N GLU A 113 -12.94 14.71 -36.44
CA GLU A 113 -14.20 15.42 -36.41
C GLU A 113 -15.28 14.55 -37.05
N LEU A 114 -16.38 14.37 -36.30
CA LEU A 114 -17.57 13.65 -36.70
C LEU A 114 -18.77 14.58 -36.64
N ARG A 115 -19.81 14.30 -37.42
CA ARG A 115 -21.08 15.02 -37.39
C ARG A 115 -22.22 14.03 -37.29
N ALA A 116 -23.13 14.28 -36.36
CA ALA A 116 -24.34 13.49 -36.17
C ALA A 116 -25.54 14.13 -36.89
N SER A 117 -26.55 13.31 -37.19
CA SER A 117 -27.80 13.72 -37.85
C SER A 117 -28.69 14.61 -36.98
N SER A 118 -28.62 14.46 -35.66
CA SER A 118 -29.47 15.20 -34.72
C SER A 118 -28.70 15.62 -33.47
N GLU A 119 -29.27 16.56 -32.72
CA GLU A 119 -28.69 16.97 -31.44
C GLU A 119 -28.68 15.83 -30.42
N GLN A 120 -29.70 14.98 -30.45
CA GLN A 120 -29.82 13.83 -29.54
C GLN A 120 -28.74 12.79 -29.85
N ASP A 121 -28.57 12.43 -31.13
CA ASP A 121 -27.50 11.51 -31.56
C ASP A 121 -26.14 12.06 -31.16
N CYS A 122 -25.91 13.37 -31.38
CA CYS A 122 -24.68 14.03 -30.99
C CYS A 122 -24.38 13.89 -29.49
N LYS A 123 -25.39 14.10 -28.63
CA LYS A 123 -25.23 13.94 -27.17
C LYS A 123 -24.91 12.49 -26.81
N GLN A 124 -25.67 11.55 -27.37
CA GLN A 124 -25.50 10.13 -27.09
C GLN A 124 -24.12 9.62 -27.52
N TRP A 125 -23.64 9.99 -28.71
CA TRP A 125 -22.30 9.65 -29.18
C TRP A 125 -21.21 10.25 -28.29
N ILE A 126 -21.33 11.52 -27.89
CA ILE A 126 -20.35 12.15 -26.97
C ILE A 126 -20.27 11.41 -25.64
N GLU A 127 -21.43 11.09 -25.04
CA GLU A 127 -21.49 10.38 -23.76
C GLU A 127 -20.84 9.00 -23.84
N ASN A 128 -21.25 8.19 -24.82
CA ASN A 128 -20.71 6.84 -25.01
C ASN A 128 -19.20 6.84 -25.33
N ILE A 129 -18.72 7.79 -26.14
CA ILE A 129 -17.28 7.93 -26.44
C ILE A 129 -16.51 8.36 -25.19
N ARG A 130 -17.06 9.27 -24.38
CA ARG A 130 -16.42 9.71 -23.12
C ARG A 130 -16.31 8.55 -22.13
N GLU A 131 -17.34 7.72 -21.99
CA GLU A 131 -17.28 6.54 -21.13
C GLU A 131 -16.27 5.51 -21.64
N ALA A 132 -16.28 5.23 -22.95
CA ALA A 132 -15.33 4.34 -23.61
C ALA A 132 -13.88 4.83 -23.58
N SER A 133 -13.65 6.11 -23.30
CA SER A 133 -12.30 6.69 -23.32
C SER A 133 -11.42 6.28 -22.15
N PHE A 134 -12.01 5.71 -21.08
CA PHE A 134 -11.33 5.42 -19.81
C PHE A 134 -10.59 6.62 -19.19
N ASN A 135 -10.89 7.86 -19.59
CA ASN A 135 -10.18 9.05 -19.11
C ASN A 135 -10.29 9.21 -17.59
N LYS A 136 -11.46 8.89 -17.01
CA LYS A 136 -11.67 8.89 -15.55
C LYS A 136 -10.71 7.94 -14.83
N LEU A 137 -10.56 6.71 -15.33
CA LEU A 137 -9.66 5.72 -14.75
C LEU A 137 -8.20 6.17 -14.91
N LEU A 138 -7.85 6.73 -16.06
CA LEU A 138 -6.51 7.28 -16.31
C LEU A 138 -6.16 8.42 -15.34
N LEU A 139 -7.08 9.35 -15.09
CA LEU A 139 -6.87 10.44 -14.12
C LEU A 139 -6.71 9.91 -12.69
N GLN A 140 -7.51 8.91 -12.29
CA GLN A 140 -7.37 8.26 -10.98
C GLN A 140 -6.01 7.57 -10.82
N LYS A 141 -5.52 6.93 -11.89
CA LYS A 141 -4.17 6.34 -11.92
C LYS A 141 -3.09 7.41 -11.73
N GLU A 142 -3.17 8.53 -12.45
CA GLU A 142 -2.22 9.63 -12.33
C GLU A 142 -2.22 10.22 -10.90
N GLU A 143 -3.40 10.40 -10.30
CA GLU A 143 -3.52 10.87 -8.92
C GLU A 143 -2.89 9.88 -7.92
N LEU A 144 -3.11 8.58 -8.11
CA LEU A 144 -2.54 7.54 -7.25
C LEU A 144 -1.02 7.46 -7.39
N GLU A 145 -0.50 7.58 -8.61
CA GLU A 145 0.95 7.65 -8.88
C GLU A 145 1.57 8.87 -8.16
N GLN A 146 0.94 10.04 -8.20
CA GLN A 146 1.42 11.22 -7.47
C GLN A 146 1.46 10.99 -5.95
N LYS A 147 0.41 10.37 -5.38
CA LYS A 147 0.36 10.01 -3.96
C LYS A 147 1.47 9.02 -3.60
N HIS A 148 1.72 8.03 -4.45
CA HIS A 148 2.80 7.06 -4.26
C HIS A 148 4.17 7.75 -4.24
N LEU A 149 4.45 8.65 -5.20
CA LEU A 149 5.69 9.43 -5.20
C LEU A 149 5.86 10.26 -3.92
N HIS A 150 4.78 10.90 -3.45
CA HIS A 150 4.81 11.68 -2.23
C HIS A 150 5.10 10.81 -0.98
N LEU A 151 4.48 9.64 -0.88
CA LEU A 151 4.75 8.69 0.19
C LEU A 151 6.20 8.21 0.19
N LEU A 152 6.78 7.93 -0.99
CA LEU A 152 8.20 7.58 -1.10
C LEU A 152 9.10 8.68 -0.55
N GLN A 153 8.80 9.95 -0.87
CA GLN A 153 9.54 11.08 -0.35
C GLN A 153 9.44 11.20 1.18
N ILE A 154 8.24 10.98 1.75
CA ILE A 154 8.04 10.96 3.20
C ILE A 154 8.88 9.85 3.82
N VAL A 155 8.80 8.62 3.30
CA VAL A 155 9.56 7.47 3.81
C VAL A 155 11.07 7.72 3.78
N GLU A 156 11.58 8.32 2.69
CA GLU A 156 12.99 8.69 2.59
C GLU A 156 13.38 9.75 3.63
N SER A 157 12.53 10.75 3.85
CA SER A 157 12.75 11.78 4.88
C SER A 157 12.71 11.20 6.30
N GLU A 158 11.78 10.29 6.60
CA GLU A 158 11.67 9.61 7.90
C GLU A 158 12.85 8.70 8.17
N LYS A 159 13.31 7.95 7.15
CA LYS A 159 14.51 7.11 7.23
C LYS A 159 15.73 7.96 7.59
N THR A 160 15.86 9.12 6.96
CA THR A 160 16.97 10.05 7.23
C THR A 160 16.86 10.68 8.62
N ALA A 161 15.65 11.06 9.05
CA ALA A 161 15.42 11.58 10.40
C ALA A 161 15.74 10.54 11.48
N LYS A 162 15.25 9.30 11.33
CA LYS A 162 15.55 8.19 12.24
C LYS A 162 17.06 7.93 12.33
N TRP A 163 17.76 7.95 11.20
CA TRP A 163 19.21 7.78 11.17
C TRP A 163 19.91 8.87 12.00
N ARG A 164 19.54 10.15 11.83
CA ARG A 164 20.08 11.26 12.62
C ARG A 164 19.80 11.13 14.12
N TYR A 165 18.58 10.75 14.50
CA TYR A 165 18.26 10.53 15.91
C TYR A 165 19.08 9.39 16.52
N THR A 166 19.31 8.32 15.76
CA THR A 166 20.14 7.19 16.21
C THR A 166 21.58 7.64 16.45
N GLN A 167 22.14 8.40 15.50
CA GLN A 167 23.47 8.99 15.64
C GLN A 167 23.56 9.90 16.88
N GLN A 168 22.57 10.77 17.10
CA GLN A 168 22.52 11.65 18.27
C GLN A 168 22.45 10.85 19.58
N CYS A 169 21.70 9.75 19.61
CA CYS A 169 21.66 8.86 20.79
C CYS A 169 23.02 8.21 21.06
N GLU A 170 23.75 7.80 20.02
CA GLU A 170 25.09 7.24 20.15
C GLU A 170 26.09 8.27 20.69
N GLU A 171 26.06 9.50 20.16
CA GLU A 171 26.88 10.62 20.63
C GLU A 171 26.61 10.90 22.12
N LEU A 172 25.35 11.06 22.52
CA LEU A 172 24.97 11.25 23.92
C LEU A 172 25.39 10.07 24.81
N ALA A 173 25.30 8.84 24.32
CA ALA A 173 25.75 7.66 25.06
C ALA A 173 27.28 7.65 25.26
N THR A 174 28.06 8.11 24.28
CA THR A 174 29.51 8.28 24.44
C THR A 174 29.84 9.38 25.44
N GLU A 175 29.10 10.48 25.43
CA GLU A 175 29.30 11.59 26.37
C GLU A 175 29.00 11.18 27.82
N ILE A 176 27.90 10.46 28.04
CA ILE A 176 27.58 9.88 29.36
C ILE A 176 28.71 8.96 29.84
N LYS A 177 29.31 8.16 28.95
CA LYS A 177 30.46 7.31 29.33
C LYS A 177 31.66 8.15 29.75
N LYS A 178 32.01 9.21 29.01
CA LYS A 178 33.12 10.12 29.34
C LYS A 178 32.89 10.82 30.68
N LEU A 179 31.72 11.43 30.88
CA LEU A 179 31.37 12.10 32.14
C LEU A 179 31.42 11.13 33.33
N ARG A 180 30.98 9.87 33.15
CA ARG A 180 31.12 8.84 34.20
C ARG A 180 32.58 8.53 34.52
N THR A 181 33.45 8.48 33.51
CA THR A 181 34.90 8.26 33.74
C THR A 181 35.55 9.45 34.44
N GLU A 182 35.22 10.69 34.06
CA GLU A 182 35.71 11.90 34.71
C GLU A 182 35.23 12.00 36.16
N LEU A 183 33.93 11.75 36.41
CA LEU A 183 33.40 11.68 37.77
C LEU A 183 34.10 10.62 38.62
N PHE A 184 34.44 9.47 38.04
CA PHE A 184 35.19 8.44 38.76
C PHE A 184 36.62 8.89 39.08
N GLN A 185 37.30 9.59 38.16
CA GLN A 185 38.63 10.15 38.39
C GLN A 185 38.61 11.23 39.48
N LEU A 186 37.70 12.21 39.38
CA LEU A 186 37.51 13.26 40.38
C LEU A 186 37.17 12.66 41.75
N LYS A 187 36.30 11.64 41.81
CA LYS A 187 35.99 10.95 43.08
C LYS A 187 37.19 10.18 43.65
N ARG A 188 38.13 9.75 42.82
CA ARG A 188 39.40 9.16 43.29
C ARG A 188 40.35 10.24 43.83
N GLU A 189 40.44 11.38 43.17
CA GLU A 189 41.29 12.51 43.61
C GLU A 189 40.78 13.16 44.89
N TRP A 190 39.47 13.32 45.04
CA TRP A 190 38.81 13.90 46.21
C TRP A 190 38.57 12.90 47.35
N ARG A 191 39.04 11.65 47.23
CA ARG A 191 38.99 10.71 48.35
C ARG A 191 39.99 11.20 49.41
N PRO A 192 39.55 11.63 50.60
CA PRO A 192 40.47 12.07 51.64
C PRO A 192 41.43 10.92 51.97
N THR A 193 42.72 11.22 52.14
CA THR A 193 43.74 10.31 52.68
C THR A 193 43.41 9.97 54.13
N ALA A 194 42.36 9.18 54.34
CA ALA A 194 41.98 8.69 55.65
C ALA A 194 42.47 7.24 55.82
N SER A 195 43.45 7.12 56.73
CA SER A 195 43.96 5.93 57.39
C SER A 195 45.08 5.15 56.70
N ALA A 196 46.29 5.67 56.88
CA ALA A 196 47.41 4.83 57.28
C ALA A 196 47.07 4.20 58.65
N LYS A 197 46.56 2.97 58.66
CA LYS A 197 46.71 2.05 59.80
C LYS A 197 47.32 0.76 59.28
N ALA A 198 48.37 0.35 59.97
CA ALA A 198 49.32 -0.66 59.59
C ALA A 198 48.73 -2.06 59.38
N LYS A 199 49.40 -2.79 58.50
CA LYS A 199 49.30 -4.22 58.15
C LYS A 199 49.05 -5.16 59.34
N THR A 200 48.35 -6.28 59.09
CA THR A 200 48.90 -7.67 59.13
C THR A 200 47.94 -8.63 58.37
N PRO A 201 48.42 -9.70 57.69
CA PRO A 201 47.81 -10.24 56.47
C PRO A 201 47.19 -11.66 56.60
N GLY A 202 46.32 -11.99 55.64
CA GLY A 202 45.88 -13.34 55.28
C GLY A 202 44.89 -13.21 54.12
N GLY A 203 45.30 -13.38 52.86
CA GLY A 203 45.28 -14.67 52.14
C GLY A 203 43.85 -14.94 51.64
N GLY A 204 43.50 -14.98 50.36
CA GLY A 204 44.19 -14.94 49.09
C GLY A 204 43.12 -15.04 47.98
N ASN A 205 43.51 -14.60 46.77
CA ASN A 205 43.01 -14.93 45.43
C ASN A 205 41.50 -15.00 45.11
N GLY A 206 41.13 -14.40 43.97
CA GLY A 206 40.02 -14.94 43.17
C GLY A 206 39.22 -13.93 42.35
N PHE A 207 39.80 -13.57 41.21
CA PHE A 207 39.20 -13.17 39.93
C PHE A 207 37.66 -13.38 39.70
N MET A 208 37.15 -12.53 38.79
CA MET A 208 36.11 -12.79 37.76
C MET A 208 34.63 -12.45 38.03
N SER A 209 34.21 -11.39 37.33
CA SER A 209 33.09 -11.30 36.37
C SER A 209 31.68 -11.85 36.69
N ASP A 210 30.75 -10.91 36.55
CA ASP A 210 29.44 -10.98 35.89
C ASP A 210 28.15 -11.33 36.67
N PRO A 211 27.01 -10.77 36.22
CA PRO A 211 25.78 -10.58 36.99
C PRO A 211 24.73 -11.66 36.69
N GLY A 212 23.93 -12.02 37.69
CA GLY A 212 22.71 -12.80 37.45
C GLY A 212 22.16 -13.51 38.69
N GLY A 213 20.92 -13.21 39.04
CA GLY A 213 20.11 -13.90 40.06
C GLY A 213 18.86 -13.06 40.32
N SER A 214 17.65 -13.35 39.81
CA SER A 214 16.87 -14.59 39.92
C SER A 214 16.88 -15.13 41.35
N ILE A 215 15.95 -14.63 42.18
CA ILE A 215 15.70 -15.16 43.52
C ILE A 215 14.48 -16.05 43.44
N SER A 216 14.73 -17.35 43.41
CA SER A 216 13.80 -18.40 43.75
C SER A 216 13.86 -18.72 45.25
N SER A 217 12.73 -19.24 45.70
CA SER A 217 12.39 -19.93 46.95
C SER A 217 13.44 -20.87 47.58
N GLY A 218 13.38 -20.99 48.91
CA GLY A 218 13.87 -22.17 49.65
C GLY A 218 14.30 -21.85 51.08
N GLN A 219 13.40 -22.03 52.05
CA GLN A 219 13.51 -23.02 53.14
C GLN A 219 14.62 -22.75 54.18
N GLY A 220 14.16 -22.33 55.36
CA GLY A 220 14.94 -22.28 56.58
C GLY A 220 15.18 -23.67 57.15
N GLY A 221 16.43 -23.91 57.55
CA GLY A 221 16.86 -25.03 58.36
C GLY A 221 16.59 -24.77 59.85
N LEU A 222 15.99 -25.77 60.46
CA LEU A 222 15.58 -25.90 61.85
C LEU A 222 16.80 -26.25 62.72
N PHE A 223 17.09 -25.51 63.79
CA PHE A 223 17.90 -25.99 64.91
C PHE A 223 17.01 -26.04 66.14
N SER A 224 16.79 -27.24 66.63
CA SER A 224 16.02 -27.56 67.84
C SER A 224 16.96 -27.48 69.04
N THR A 225 16.64 -26.61 69.99
CA THR A 225 17.07 -26.79 71.38
C THR A 225 15.84 -26.63 72.26
N THR A 226 15.40 -27.76 72.81
CA THR A 226 14.41 -27.87 73.86
C THR A 226 14.95 -27.23 75.14
N ASN A 227 14.17 -26.36 75.77
CA ASN A 227 14.05 -26.33 77.22
C ASN A 227 12.70 -25.73 77.63
N SER A 228 11.96 -26.58 78.33
CA SER A 228 10.71 -26.35 79.05
C SER A 228 10.91 -25.46 80.26
N THR A 229 10.00 -24.50 80.48
CA THR A 229 9.18 -24.29 81.71
C THR A 229 8.64 -22.85 81.71
N ASP A 230 7.34 -22.67 81.48
CA ASP A 230 6.45 -21.82 82.29
C ASP A 230 5.01 -21.88 81.75
N GLU A 231 4.22 -22.78 82.34
CA GLU A 231 2.79 -23.00 82.05
C GLU A 231 1.91 -22.07 82.89
N THR A 232 2.06 -20.74 82.75
CA THR A 232 0.95 -19.83 83.14
C THR A 232 0.93 -18.48 82.40
N THR A 233 1.92 -18.18 81.55
CA THR A 233 1.95 -16.99 80.67
C THR A 233 1.69 -17.30 79.19
N SER A 234 1.48 -18.58 78.85
CA SER A 234 1.55 -19.08 77.47
C SER A 234 0.30 -18.87 76.62
N ALA A 235 -0.89 -18.69 77.21
CA ALA A 235 -2.12 -18.53 76.43
C ALA A 235 -2.20 -17.14 75.78
N ALA A 236 -1.85 -16.09 76.52
CA ALA A 236 -1.87 -14.71 76.02
C ALA A 236 -0.75 -14.44 75.00
N GLU A 237 0.46 -14.98 75.21
CA GLU A 237 1.56 -14.87 74.25
C GLU A 237 1.34 -15.75 73.00
N ALA A 238 0.73 -16.93 73.14
CA ALA A 238 0.34 -17.76 71.99
C ALA A 238 -0.80 -17.12 71.17
N GLU A 239 -1.73 -16.44 71.84
CA GLU A 239 -2.79 -15.67 71.19
C GLU A 239 -2.22 -14.43 70.49
N GLU A 240 -1.34 -13.66 71.14
CA GLU A 240 -0.64 -12.52 70.54
C GLU A 240 0.22 -12.94 69.34
N THR A 241 0.90 -14.09 69.40
CA THR A 241 1.64 -14.63 68.25
C THR A 241 0.73 -15.19 67.14
N ALA A 242 -0.45 -15.69 67.46
CA ALA A 242 -1.46 -16.10 66.48
C ALA A 242 -2.11 -14.88 65.80
N GLU A 243 -2.39 -13.82 66.56
CA GLU A 243 -2.83 -12.54 66.03
C GLU A 243 -1.76 -11.89 65.14
N LEU A 244 -0.49 -11.92 65.55
CA LEU A 244 0.62 -11.43 64.74
C LEU A 244 0.75 -12.21 63.42
N LYS A 245 0.48 -13.53 63.41
CA LYS A 245 0.42 -14.34 62.18
C LYS A 245 -0.77 -13.96 61.30
N LYS A 246 -1.95 -13.69 61.88
CA LYS A 246 -3.12 -13.18 61.14
C LYS A 246 -2.82 -11.81 60.51
N ILE A 247 -2.18 -10.91 61.26
CA ILE A 247 -1.75 -9.59 60.78
C ILE A 247 -0.78 -9.72 59.60
N LYS A 248 0.24 -10.58 59.69
CA LYS A 248 1.17 -10.84 58.58
C LYS A 248 0.47 -11.40 57.34
N LYS A 249 -0.53 -12.28 57.50
CA LYS A 249 -1.31 -12.82 56.38
C LYS A 249 -2.15 -11.74 55.70
N VAL A 250 -2.78 -10.87 56.49
CA VAL A 250 -3.53 -9.70 56.00
C VAL A 250 -2.60 -8.72 55.29
N GLN A 251 -1.44 -8.40 55.88
CA GLN A 251 -0.42 -7.54 55.25
C GLN A 251 0.09 -8.11 53.92
N SER A 252 0.33 -9.42 53.83
CA SER A 252 0.72 -10.09 52.59
C SER A 252 -0.39 -10.02 51.53
N PHE A 253 -1.64 -10.23 51.95
CA PHE A 253 -2.80 -10.07 51.07
C PHE A 253 -2.92 -8.63 50.53
N PHE A 254 -2.80 -7.62 51.41
CA PHE A 254 -2.81 -6.22 51.01
C PHE A 254 -1.65 -5.86 50.09
N ARG A 255 -0.43 -6.36 50.35
CA ARG A 255 0.72 -6.14 49.47
C ARG A 255 0.48 -6.72 48.08
N GLY A 256 -0.01 -7.96 48.00
CA GLY A 256 -0.36 -8.60 46.72
C GLY A 256 -1.51 -7.89 45.99
N TRP A 257 -2.52 -7.43 46.71
CA TRP A 257 -3.63 -6.66 46.15
C TRP A 257 -3.18 -5.30 45.61
N LEU A 258 -2.34 -4.57 46.36
CA LEU A 258 -1.75 -3.30 45.93
C LEU A 258 -0.86 -3.47 44.70
N CYS A 259 -0.03 -4.52 44.66
CA CYS A 259 0.77 -4.85 43.47
C CYS A 259 -0.10 -5.08 42.24
N ARG A 260 -1.17 -5.87 42.35
CA ARG A 260 -2.12 -6.10 41.24
C ARG A 260 -2.84 -4.83 40.81
N ARG A 261 -3.26 -3.99 41.76
CA ARG A 261 -3.90 -2.71 41.48
C ARG A 261 -2.96 -1.75 40.75
N ARG A 262 -1.72 -1.63 41.22
CA ARG A 262 -0.68 -0.82 40.58
C ARG A 262 -0.33 -1.34 39.18
N TRP A 263 -0.20 -2.65 39.01
CA TRP A 263 0.01 -3.27 37.69
C TRP A 263 -1.13 -2.95 36.73
N LYS A 264 -2.39 -3.11 37.16
CA LYS A 264 -3.56 -2.75 36.34
C LYS A 264 -3.51 -1.29 35.92
N GLN A 265 -3.18 -0.38 36.84
CA GLN A 265 -3.04 1.05 36.51
C GLN A 265 -1.92 1.31 35.49
N ILE A 266 -0.75 0.70 35.65
CA ILE A 266 0.37 0.87 34.71
C ILE A 266 0.00 0.34 33.32
N VAL A 267 -0.61 -0.85 33.25
CA VAL A 267 -1.04 -1.44 31.98
C VAL A 267 -2.11 -0.58 31.32
N GLU A 268 -3.08 -0.09 32.07
CA GLU A 268 -4.15 0.76 31.53
C GLU A 268 -3.61 2.10 31.02
N GLN A 269 -2.68 2.71 31.73
CA GLN A 269 -1.96 3.92 31.28
C GLN A 269 -1.16 3.63 30.00
N TYR A 270 -0.50 2.48 29.92
CA TYR A 270 0.24 2.08 28.72
C TYR A 270 -0.70 1.86 27.52
N ILE A 271 -1.81 1.13 27.68
CA ILE A 271 -2.77 0.86 26.61
C ILE A 271 -3.36 2.16 26.05
N LYS A 272 -3.61 3.14 26.93
CA LYS A 272 -4.11 4.49 26.58
C LYS A 272 -3.00 5.46 26.14
N SER A 273 -1.74 5.03 26.14
CA SER A 273 -0.62 5.91 25.78
C SER A 273 -0.56 6.20 24.28
N PRO A 274 -0.09 7.39 23.86
CA PRO A 274 0.12 7.71 22.44
C PRO A 274 1.06 6.73 21.73
N HIS A 275 2.04 6.18 22.46
CA HIS A 275 2.97 5.19 21.91
C HIS A 275 2.27 3.87 21.56
N ALA A 276 1.42 3.33 22.44
CA ALA A 276 0.67 2.11 22.18
C ALA A 276 -0.35 2.31 21.05
N GLU A 277 -0.94 3.50 20.92
CA GLU A 277 -1.78 3.86 19.78
C GLU A 277 -0.99 3.89 18.47
N SER A 278 0.18 4.55 18.45
CA SER A 278 1.07 4.56 17.29
C SER A 278 1.53 3.15 16.89
N MET A 279 1.84 2.30 17.88
CA MET A 279 2.21 0.90 17.61
C MET A 279 1.04 0.11 17.01
N ARG A 280 -0.19 0.28 17.50
CA ARG A 280 -1.39 -0.33 16.91
C ARG A 280 -1.62 0.14 15.47
N LYS A 281 -1.45 1.44 15.19
CA LYS A 281 -1.56 1.99 13.83
C LYS A 281 -0.51 1.38 12.89
N ARG A 282 0.76 1.31 13.32
CA ARG A 282 1.82 0.67 12.53
C ARG A 282 1.53 -0.81 12.28
N ASN A 283 1.16 -1.56 13.31
CA ASN A 283 0.85 -2.98 13.18
C ASN A 283 -0.36 -3.21 12.26
N SER A 284 -1.39 -2.36 12.35
CA SER A 284 -2.55 -2.43 11.45
C SER A 284 -2.15 -2.22 9.99
N ILE A 285 -1.21 -1.32 9.69
CA ILE A 285 -0.70 -1.16 8.32
C ILE A 285 0.03 -2.43 7.85
N VAL A 286 0.88 -3.00 8.70
CA VAL A 286 1.61 -4.24 8.39
C VAL A 286 0.64 -5.39 8.14
N PHE A 287 -0.37 -5.57 9.00
CA PHE A 287 -1.38 -6.63 8.79
C PHE A 287 -2.12 -6.45 7.48
N ARG A 288 -2.59 -5.23 7.16
CA ARG A 288 -3.23 -4.97 5.86
C ARG A 288 -2.32 -5.24 4.67
N MET A 289 -1.03 -4.94 4.80
CA MET A 289 -0.05 -5.20 3.74
C MET A 289 0.11 -6.71 3.51
N VAL A 290 0.16 -7.50 4.58
CA VAL A 290 0.23 -8.97 4.51
C VAL A 290 -1.06 -9.55 3.94
N GLU A 291 -2.23 -9.10 4.40
CA GLU A 291 -3.52 -9.53 3.86
C GLU A 291 -3.64 -9.23 2.36
N ALA A 292 -3.20 -8.05 1.91
CA ALA A 292 -3.18 -7.68 0.50
C ALA A 292 -2.18 -8.52 -0.32
N GLU A 293 -1.03 -8.88 0.25
CA GLU A 293 -0.06 -9.79 -0.39
C GLU A 293 -0.60 -11.21 -0.53
N GLU A 294 -1.33 -11.71 0.48
CA GLU A 294 -2.02 -12.99 0.42
C GLU A 294 -3.08 -12.98 -0.70
N GLU A 295 -3.90 -11.93 -0.78
CA GLU A 295 -4.91 -11.78 -1.85
C GLU A 295 -4.25 -11.70 -3.24
N TYR A 296 -3.17 -10.93 -3.39
CA TYR A 296 -2.38 -10.87 -4.64
C TYR A 296 -1.94 -12.27 -5.09
N MET A 297 -1.41 -13.06 -4.16
CA MET A 297 -0.91 -14.39 -4.45
C MET A 297 -2.04 -15.34 -4.86
N GLU A 298 -3.20 -15.27 -4.21
CA GLU A 298 -4.39 -16.03 -4.61
C GLU A 298 -4.86 -15.65 -6.02
N GLN A 299 -4.97 -14.36 -6.31
CA GLN A 299 -5.35 -13.87 -7.64
C GLN A 299 -4.35 -14.32 -8.72
N MET A 300 -3.05 -14.26 -8.43
CA MET A 300 -1.99 -14.76 -9.30
C MET A 300 -2.13 -16.26 -9.55
N GLN A 301 -2.40 -17.04 -8.50
CA GLN A 301 -2.60 -18.47 -8.61
C GLN A 301 -3.81 -18.79 -9.50
N VAL A 302 -4.92 -18.08 -9.35
CA VAL A 302 -6.11 -18.23 -10.21
C VAL A 302 -5.78 -17.88 -11.66
N LEU A 303 -5.11 -16.75 -11.90
CA LEU A 303 -4.67 -16.34 -13.23
C LEU A 303 -3.84 -17.43 -13.90
N VAL A 304 -2.84 -17.97 -13.20
CA VAL A 304 -1.94 -18.98 -13.73
C VAL A 304 -2.65 -20.32 -13.96
N SER A 305 -3.42 -20.78 -12.98
CA SER A 305 -4.03 -22.11 -12.98
C SER A 305 -5.25 -22.21 -13.88
N CYS A 306 -6.13 -21.21 -13.85
CA CYS A 306 -7.39 -21.21 -14.59
C CYS A 306 -7.26 -20.63 -16.00
N PHE A 307 -6.27 -19.76 -16.26
CA PHE A 307 -6.14 -19.09 -17.56
C PHE A 307 -4.82 -19.41 -18.25
N LEU A 308 -3.67 -19.01 -17.71
CA LEU A 308 -2.39 -19.13 -18.43
C LEU A 308 -2.06 -20.57 -18.84
N ARG A 309 -2.17 -21.53 -17.91
CA ARG A 309 -1.88 -22.94 -18.19
C ARG A 309 -2.85 -23.52 -19.24
N PRO A 310 -4.19 -23.41 -19.09
CA PRO A 310 -5.12 -23.83 -20.14
C PRO A 310 -4.87 -23.22 -21.51
N PHE A 311 -4.58 -21.92 -21.59
CA PHE A 311 -4.27 -21.25 -22.87
C PHE A 311 -2.98 -21.77 -23.49
N LYS A 312 -1.92 -22.00 -22.69
CA LYS A 312 -0.68 -22.63 -23.19
C LYS A 312 -0.93 -24.04 -23.70
N MET A 313 -1.76 -24.83 -23.02
CA MET A 313 -2.13 -26.18 -23.47
C MET A 313 -2.91 -26.13 -24.79
N ALA A 314 -3.87 -25.21 -24.93
CA ALA A 314 -4.64 -25.02 -26.16
C ALA A 314 -3.75 -24.60 -27.34
N ALA A 315 -2.77 -23.72 -27.11
CA ALA A 315 -1.80 -23.28 -28.11
C ALA A 315 -0.87 -24.41 -28.60
N SER A 316 -0.68 -25.46 -27.82
CA SER A 316 0.10 -26.66 -28.21
C SER A 316 -0.74 -27.76 -28.88
N SER A 317 -2.03 -27.55 -29.10
CA SER A 317 -2.90 -28.54 -29.74
C SER A 317 -2.64 -28.68 -31.25
N LYS A 318 -3.12 -29.78 -31.87
CA LYS A 318 -2.95 -30.04 -33.32
C LYS A 318 -3.58 -28.97 -34.22
N ARG A 319 -4.58 -28.23 -33.71
CA ARG A 319 -5.22 -27.08 -34.37
C ARG A 319 -5.44 -25.98 -33.32
N PRO A 320 -4.41 -25.17 -33.04
CA PRO A 320 -4.46 -24.25 -31.92
C PRO A 320 -5.38 -23.06 -32.24
N PRO A 321 -6.27 -22.66 -31.33
CA PRO A 321 -7.13 -21.49 -31.51
C PRO A 321 -6.37 -20.15 -31.33
N CYS A 322 -5.18 -20.19 -30.73
CA CYS A 322 -4.28 -19.04 -30.56
C CYS A 322 -2.82 -19.52 -30.56
N SER A 323 -1.89 -18.68 -31.02
CA SER A 323 -0.48 -19.05 -31.05
C SER A 323 0.18 -18.87 -29.67
N HIS A 324 1.35 -19.49 -29.46
CA HIS A 324 2.14 -19.24 -28.25
C HIS A 324 2.56 -17.78 -28.10
N GLU A 325 2.74 -17.05 -29.20
CA GLU A 325 3.06 -15.61 -29.20
C GLU A 325 1.85 -14.77 -28.76
N ASP A 326 0.63 -15.14 -29.19
CA ASP A 326 -0.60 -14.50 -28.73
C ASP A 326 -0.81 -14.70 -27.22
N VAL A 327 -0.62 -15.92 -26.73
CA VAL A 327 -0.71 -16.23 -25.29
C VAL A 327 0.32 -15.42 -24.51
N ASN A 328 1.58 -15.40 -24.96
CA ASN A 328 2.62 -14.61 -24.29
C ASN A 328 2.30 -13.11 -24.32
N SER A 329 1.69 -12.60 -25.39
CA SER A 329 1.30 -11.19 -25.51
C SER A 329 0.15 -10.83 -24.57
N ILE A 330 -0.85 -11.71 -24.42
CA ILE A 330 -1.99 -11.53 -23.51
C ILE A 330 -1.50 -11.45 -22.05
N PHE A 331 -0.59 -12.34 -21.66
CA PHE A 331 -0.14 -12.44 -20.27
C PHE A 331 1.15 -11.65 -19.96
N LEU A 332 1.72 -10.93 -20.93
CA LEU A 332 3.03 -10.26 -20.83
C LEU A 332 3.11 -9.28 -19.65
N ASN A 333 2.00 -8.62 -19.32
CA ASN A 333 1.90 -7.64 -18.25
C ASN A 333 0.93 -8.07 -17.15
N SER A 334 0.55 -9.34 -17.11
CA SER A 334 -0.49 -9.80 -16.18
C SER A 334 -0.11 -9.64 -14.71
N GLU A 335 1.18 -9.75 -14.37
CA GLU A 335 1.71 -9.42 -13.05
C GLU A 335 1.56 -7.93 -12.71
N THR A 336 1.83 -7.05 -13.68
CA THR A 336 1.72 -5.60 -13.51
C THR A 336 0.27 -5.14 -13.39
N VAL A 337 -0.66 -5.77 -14.12
CA VAL A 337 -2.09 -5.42 -14.08
C VAL A 337 -2.69 -5.82 -12.72
N LEU A 338 -2.37 -7.01 -12.21
CA LEU A 338 -2.83 -7.45 -10.89
C LEU A 338 -2.23 -6.61 -9.75
N PHE A 339 -0.97 -6.18 -9.88
CA PHE A 339 -0.32 -5.32 -8.90
C PHE A 339 -0.94 -3.91 -8.81
N LEU A 340 -1.57 -3.41 -9.89
CA LEU A 340 -2.19 -2.08 -9.93
C LEU A 340 -3.64 -2.05 -9.43
N GLN A 341 -4.24 -3.20 -9.10
CA GLN A 341 -5.60 -3.32 -8.55
C GLN A 341 -5.65 -3.37 -7.02
N ILE A 342 -4.49 -3.49 -6.36
CA ILE A 342 -4.29 -3.45 -4.90
C ILE A 342 -3.80 -2.05 -4.52
#